data_AF-A0A928E4X0-F1
#
_entry.id   AF-A0A928E4X0-F1
#
_cell.length_a   1.000
_cell.length_b   1.000
_cell.length_c   1.000
_cell.angle_alpha   90.00
_cell.angle_beta   90.00
_cell.angle_gamma   90.00
#
_symmetry.space_group_name_H-M   'P 1'
#
loop_
_entity.id
_entity.type
_entity.pdbx_description
1 polymer ?
#
loop_
_entity_poly.entity_id
_entity_poly.type
_entity_poly.pdbx_seq_one_letter_code
_entity_poly.pdbx_strand_id
1 'polypeptide(L)'
;MFGKLVYGQFSLKETFWKYGIMGIFSISLVTKIFGAFLNQKINGMSVKYYYTHYFAPLNMDNVILFLTIAYFICLFALTIYSIMVWFGVWRSSKEYDKSIWLGHIAKVLILFVIYGGFKFALI
;
A
#
# COMPACT_ATOMS: atom_id res chain seq x y z
N MET A 1 -1.91 -17.69 4.61
CA MET A 1 -0.67 -16.94 4.94
C MET A 1 -0.98 -15.61 5.63
N PHE A 2 -1.81 -14.74 5.05
CA PHE A 2 -2.21 -13.46 5.66
C PHE A 2 -2.90 -13.58 7.04
N GLY A 3 -3.72 -14.61 7.24
CA GLY A 3 -4.29 -14.89 8.57
C GLY A 3 -3.22 -15.06 9.65
N LYS A 4 -2.15 -15.83 9.37
CA LYS A 4 -1.04 -16.05 10.31
C LYS A 4 -0.33 -14.73 10.68
N LEU A 5 -0.21 -13.82 9.71
CA LEU A 5 0.35 -12.48 9.92
C LEU A 5 -0.55 -11.63 10.81
N VAL A 6 -1.86 -11.59 10.56
CA VAL A 6 -2.81 -10.85 11.39
C VAL A 6 -2.91 -11.44 12.80
N TYR A 7 -2.77 -12.76 12.97
CA TYR A 7 -2.75 -13.41 14.27
C TYR A 7 -1.41 -13.29 15.02
N GLY A 8 -0.39 -12.63 14.44
CA GLY A 8 0.89 -12.39 15.11
C GLY A 8 1.79 -13.62 15.23
N GLN A 9 1.46 -14.73 14.55
CA GLN A 9 2.17 -16.02 14.65
C GLN A 9 3.60 -16.01 14.07
N PHE A 10 4.02 -14.90 13.45
CA PHE A 10 5.38 -14.72 12.95
C PHE A 10 6.22 -13.93 13.94
N SER A 11 7.53 -14.19 13.94
CA SER A 11 8.47 -13.42 14.74
C SER A 11 8.44 -11.93 14.38
N LEU A 12 8.63 -11.04 15.36
CA LEU A 12 8.64 -9.59 15.14
C LEU A 12 9.60 -9.17 14.02
N LYS A 13 10.78 -9.81 13.93
CA LYS A 13 11.77 -9.55 12.88
C LYS A 13 11.22 -9.88 11.49
N GLU A 14 10.57 -11.04 11.33
CA GLU A 14 10.01 -11.46 10.05
C GLU A 14 8.81 -10.58 9.66
N THR A 15 7.90 -10.33 10.61
CA THR A 15 6.74 -9.44 10.42
C THR A 15 7.16 -8.04 9.96
N PHE A 16 8.19 -7.47 10.59
CA PHE A 16 8.65 -6.12 10.28
C PHE A 16 9.42 -6.03 8.95
N TRP A 17 10.43 -6.89 8.71
CA TRP A 17 11.29 -6.76 7.54
C TRP A 17 10.65 -7.30 6.26
N LYS A 18 10.17 -8.55 6.32
CA LYS A 18 9.69 -9.26 5.13
C LYS A 18 8.29 -8.78 4.73
N TYR A 19 7.39 -8.67 5.69
CA TYR A 19 6.01 -8.30 5.40
C TYR A 19 5.78 -6.79 5.54
N GLY A 20 6.41 -6.14 6.50
CA GLY A 20 6.36 -4.69 6.64
C GLY A 20 7.10 -3.98 5.51
N ILE A 21 8.42 -3.91 5.61
CA ILE A 21 9.24 -3.11 4.69
C ILE A 21 9.13 -3.64 3.26
N MET A 22 9.50 -4.90 3.03
CA MET A 22 9.56 -5.44 1.66
C MET A 22 8.17 -5.57 1.05
N GLY A 23 7.18 -6.06 1.81
CA GLY A 23 5.80 -6.20 1.35
C GLY A 23 5.13 -4.89 0.98
N ILE A 24 5.22 -3.87 1.86
CA ILE A 24 4.65 -2.54 1.57
C ILE A 24 5.37 -1.93 0.37
N PHE A 25 6.70 -2.03 0.30
CA PHE A 25 7.46 -1.51 -0.84
C PHE A 25 7.03 -2.16 -2.16
N SER A 26 6.89 -3.48 -2.22
CA SER A 26 6.47 -4.20 -3.42
C SER A 26 5.09 -3.76 -3.92
N ILE A 27 4.09 -3.68 -3.03
CA ILE A 27 2.73 -3.25 -3.42
C ILE A 27 2.73 -1.77 -3.81
N SER A 28 3.49 -0.93 -3.11
CA SER A 28 3.62 0.49 -3.42
C SER A 28 4.26 0.71 -4.80
N LEU A 29 5.25 -0.11 -5.16
CA LEU A 29 5.91 -0.09 -6.47
C LEU A 29 4.95 -0.49 -7.59
N VAL A 30 4.18 -1.56 -7.41
CA VAL A 30 3.15 -1.96 -8.38
C VAL A 30 2.13 -0.83 -8.56
N THR A 31 1.66 -0.26 -7.46
CA THR A 31 0.69 0.87 -7.48
C THR A 31 1.28 2.08 -8.22
N LYS A 32 2.56 2.39 -7.98
CA LYS A 32 3.27 3.50 -8.66
C LYS A 32 3.41 3.27 -10.16
N ILE A 33 3.68 2.04 -10.60
CA ILE A 33 3.78 1.71 -12.03
C ILE A 33 2.45 1.95 -12.73
N PHE A 34 1.34 1.43 -12.18
CA PHE A 34 0.01 1.67 -12.75
C PHE A 34 -0.37 3.16 -12.72
N GLY A 35 -0.04 3.86 -11.64
CA GLY A 35 -0.22 5.30 -11.55
C GLY A 35 0.59 6.05 -12.62
N ALA A 36 1.86 5.69 -12.83
CA ALA A 36 2.70 6.35 -13.83
C ALA A 36 2.16 6.18 -15.25
N PHE A 37 1.70 4.97 -15.60
CA PHE A 37 1.06 4.72 -16.90
C PHE A 37 -0.25 5.51 -17.05
N LEU A 38 -1.07 5.58 -16.00
CA LEU A 38 -2.28 6.39 -15.99
C LEU A 38 -1.94 7.88 -16.19
N ASN A 39 -0.96 8.38 -15.45
CA ASN A 39 -0.53 9.78 -15.49
C ASN A 39 0.01 10.17 -16.88
N GLN A 40 0.76 9.27 -17.52
CA GLN A 40 1.23 9.46 -18.88
C GLN A 40 0.06 9.54 -19.88
N LYS A 41 -1.00 8.74 -19.70
CA LYS A 41 -2.17 8.76 -20.58
C LYS A 41 -3.07 9.97 -20.39
N ILE A 42 -3.16 10.49 -19.17
CA ILE A 42 -3.92 11.72 -18.88
C ILE A 42 -3.05 12.99 -19.02
N ASN A 43 -1.87 12.90 -19.64
CA ASN A 43 -0.94 14.02 -19.87
C ASN A 43 -0.58 14.82 -18.61
N GLY A 44 -0.41 14.16 -17.46
CA GLY A 44 -0.05 14.84 -16.22
C GLY A 44 -1.23 15.56 -15.53
N MET A 45 -2.45 15.47 -16.06
CA MET A 45 -3.63 16.06 -15.42
C MET A 45 -4.04 15.24 -14.19
N SER A 46 -4.71 15.88 -13.23
CA SER A 46 -5.28 15.12 -12.11
C SER A 46 -6.40 14.19 -12.59
N VAL A 47 -6.49 12.98 -12.02
CA VAL A 47 -7.53 12.00 -12.36
C VAL A 47 -8.93 12.62 -12.21
N LYS A 48 -9.17 13.40 -11.15
CA LYS A 48 -10.44 14.11 -10.93
C LYS A 48 -10.77 15.10 -12.05
N TYR A 49 -9.77 15.85 -12.52
CA TYR A 49 -9.97 16.81 -13.59
C TYR A 49 -10.30 16.10 -14.91
N TYR A 50 -9.57 15.02 -15.23
CA TYR A 50 -9.83 14.21 -16.41
C TYR A 50 -11.28 13.70 -16.45
N TYR A 51 -11.75 13.11 -15.35
CA TYR A 51 -13.10 12.53 -15.29
C TYR A 51 -14.24 13.56 -15.22
N THR A 52 -13.97 14.82 -14.87
CA THR A 52 -14.99 15.87 -14.81
C THR A 52 -15.10 16.67 -16.11
N HIS A 53 -14.00 16.86 -16.84
CA HIS A 53 -13.96 17.71 -18.04
C HIS A 53 -13.88 16.94 -19.35
N TYR A 54 -13.28 15.75 -19.38
CA TYR A 54 -13.01 15.00 -20.62
C TYR A 54 -13.75 13.67 -20.71
N PHE A 55 -14.47 13.28 -19.67
CA PHE A 55 -15.21 12.02 -19.67
C PHE A 55 -16.44 12.10 -20.56
N ALA A 56 -16.38 11.44 -21.72
CA ALA A 56 -17.53 11.21 -22.59
C ALA A 56 -18.00 9.75 -22.43
N PRO A 57 -19.19 9.49 -21.83
CA PRO A 57 -19.67 8.12 -21.59
C PRO A 57 -19.83 7.27 -22.86
N LEU A 58 -20.03 7.93 -24.01
CA LEU A 58 -20.28 7.27 -25.29
C LEU A 58 -19.01 7.01 -26.11
N ASN A 59 -17.91 7.74 -25.87
CA ASN A 59 -16.63 7.62 -26.59
C ASN A 59 -15.48 7.59 -25.59
N MET A 60 -15.49 6.54 -24.78
CA MET A 60 -14.60 6.41 -23.64
C MET A 60 -13.32 5.65 -24.03
N ASP A 61 -12.16 6.17 -23.64
CA ASP A 61 -10.90 5.42 -23.81
C ASP A 61 -10.85 4.27 -22.79
N ASN A 62 -11.08 3.05 -23.29
CA ASN A 62 -11.07 1.82 -22.50
C ASN A 62 -9.74 1.60 -21.75
N VAL A 63 -8.62 2.10 -22.30
CA VAL A 63 -7.30 1.96 -21.68
C VAL A 63 -7.20 2.82 -20.44
N ILE A 64 -7.68 4.06 -20.49
CA ILE A 64 -7.65 4.99 -19.35
C ILE A 64 -8.56 4.50 -18.23
N LEU A 65 -9.72 3.96 -18.55
CA LEU A 65 -10.59 3.33 -17.56
C LEU A 65 -9.95 2.12 -16.91
N PHE A 66 -9.40 1.22 -17.71
CA PHE A 66 -8.72 0.04 -17.19
C PHE A 66 -7.58 0.43 -16.23
N LEU A 67 -6.74 1.39 -16.63
CA LEU A 67 -5.64 1.88 -15.80
C LEU A 67 -6.14 2.56 -14.52
N THR A 68 -7.24 3.31 -14.60
CA THR A 68 -7.85 3.97 -13.43
C THR A 68 -8.38 2.93 -12.44
N ILE A 69 -9.14 1.94 -12.92
CA ILE A 69 -9.66 0.85 -12.08
C ILE A 69 -8.49 0.05 -11.48
N ALA A 70 -7.50 -0.32 -12.28
CA ALA A 70 -6.31 -1.05 -11.82
C ALA A 70 -5.55 -0.28 -10.74
N TYR A 71 -5.36 1.03 -10.93
CA TYR A 71 -4.73 1.91 -9.95
C TYR A 71 -5.51 1.95 -8.62
N PHE A 72 -6.84 2.12 -8.67
CA PHE A 72 -7.67 2.11 -7.46
C PHE A 72 -7.68 0.74 -6.76
N ILE A 73 -7.71 -0.36 -7.50
CA ILE A 73 -7.60 -1.71 -6.93
C ILE A 73 -6.24 -1.88 -6.22
N CYS A 74 -5.15 -1.40 -6.82
CA CYS A 74 -3.82 -1.46 -6.21
C CYS A 74 -3.74 -0.60 -4.94
N LEU A 75 -4.31 0.62 -4.95
CA LEU A 75 -4.41 1.47 -3.75
C LEU A 75 -5.24 0.81 -2.65
N PHE A 76 -6.35 0.16 -3.01
CA PHE A 76 -7.19 -0.56 -2.06
C PHE A 76 -6.45 -1.76 -1.46
N ALA A 77 -5.74 -2.53 -2.29
CA ALA A 77 -4.89 -3.63 -1.83
C ALA A 77 -3.77 -3.15 -0.89
N LEU A 78 -3.10 -2.02 -1.22
CA LEU A 78 -2.10 -1.39 -0.36
C LEU A 78 -2.69 -0.99 1.00
N THR A 79 -3.91 -0.48 1.01
CA THR A 79 -4.62 -0.08 2.23
C THR A 79 -4.92 -1.29 3.12
N ILE A 80 -5.54 -2.33 2.56
CA ILE A 80 -5.82 -3.56 3.29
C ILE A 80 -4.54 -4.18 3.82
N TYR A 81 -3.50 -4.28 2.98
CA TYR A 81 -2.23 -4.87 3.38
C TYR A 81 -1.56 -4.09 4.52
N SER A 82 -1.57 -2.76 4.44
CA SER A 82 -1.03 -1.89 5.50
C SER A 82 -1.74 -2.10 6.83
N ILE A 83 -3.06 -2.26 6.82
CA ILE A 83 -3.85 -2.58 8.02
C ILE A 83 -3.45 -3.96 8.57
N MET A 84 -3.34 -4.98 7.71
CA MET A 84 -2.93 -6.33 8.13
C MET A 84 -1.54 -6.33 8.78
N VAL A 85 -0.57 -5.65 8.15
CA VAL A 85 0.80 -5.51 8.65
C VAL A 85 0.83 -4.75 9.97
N TRP A 86 0.06 -3.67 10.10
CA TRP A 86 -0.03 -2.92 11.35
C TRP A 86 -0.54 -3.79 12.51
N PHE A 87 -1.62 -4.54 12.29
CA PHE A 87 -2.11 -5.50 13.29
C PHE A 87 -1.08 -6.61 13.59
N GLY A 88 -0.41 -7.13 12.56
CA GLY A 88 0.62 -8.16 12.71
C GLY A 88 1.79 -7.68 13.57
N VAL A 89 2.35 -6.50 13.27
CA VAL A 89 3.43 -5.90 14.07
C VAL A 89 2.96 -5.61 15.50
N TRP A 90 1.73 -5.14 15.68
CA TRP A 90 1.18 -4.85 17.00
C TRP A 90 1.06 -6.09 17.88
N ARG A 91 0.58 -7.21 17.31
CA ARG A 91 0.44 -8.49 18.05
C ARG A 91 1.80 -9.16 18.25
N SER A 92 2.63 -9.29 17.22
CA SER A 92 3.98 -9.87 17.33
C SER A 92 4.89 -9.07 18.26
N SER A 93 4.65 -7.77 18.46
CA SER A 93 5.37 -6.96 19.44
C SER A 93 4.93 -7.21 20.88
N LYS A 94 3.70 -7.69 21.14
CA LYS A 94 3.24 -8.01 22.50
C LYS A 94 3.85 -9.32 23.01
N GLU A 95 4.12 -10.25 22.12
CA GLU A 95 4.75 -11.55 22.40
C GLU A 95 6.29 -11.46 22.35
N TYR A 96 6.85 -10.25 22.23
CA TYR A 96 8.29 -10.06 22.10
C TYR A 96 8.96 -9.88 23.47
N ASP A 97 9.42 -10.99 24.06
CA ASP A 97 9.98 -11.03 25.41
C ASP A 97 11.41 -10.46 25.52
N LYS A 98 12.11 -10.23 24.40
CA LYS A 98 13.52 -9.82 24.45
C LYS A 98 13.73 -8.36 24.85
N SER A 99 12.86 -7.45 24.42
CA SER A 99 12.99 -6.01 24.73
C SER A 99 11.71 -5.24 24.44
N ILE A 100 11.14 -4.64 25.49
CA ILE A 100 9.96 -3.79 25.43
C ILE A 100 10.20 -2.55 24.53
N TRP A 101 11.41 -2.02 24.56
CA TRP A 101 11.80 -0.85 23.75
C TRP A 101 11.79 -1.17 22.25
N LEU A 102 12.37 -2.30 21.84
CA LEU A 102 12.38 -2.72 20.44
C LEU A 102 10.96 -2.97 19.90
N GLY A 103 10.05 -3.48 20.73
CA GLY A 103 8.64 -3.63 20.38
C GLY A 103 7.95 -2.29 20.09
N HIS A 104 8.16 -1.28 20.93
CA HIS A 104 7.61 0.07 20.69
C HIS A 104 8.19 0.72 19.44
N ILE A 105 9.51 0.61 19.24
CA ILE A 105 10.17 1.16 18.05
C ILE A 105 9.61 0.52 16.78
N ALA A 106 9.39 -0.79 16.75
CA ALA A 106 8.82 -1.48 15.59
C ALA A 106 7.40 -0.97 15.23
N LYS A 107 6.56 -0.67 16.23
CA LYS A 107 5.22 -0.10 16.04
C LYS A 107 5.26 1.32 15.45
N VAL A 108 6.23 2.13 15.87
CA VAL A 108 6.38 3.49 15.33
C VAL A 108 6.95 3.43 13.91
N LEU A 109 8.00 2.64 13.70
CA LEU A 109 8.65 2.52 12.38
C LEU A 109 7.70 1.96 11.32
N ILE A 110 6.82 1.02 11.66
CA ILE A 110 5.89 0.48 10.66
C ILE A 110 4.91 1.55 10.16
N LEU A 111 4.52 2.50 11.00
CA LEU A 111 3.68 3.64 10.58
C LEU A 111 4.44 4.54 9.59
N PHE A 112 5.73 4.78 9.83
CA PHE A 112 6.58 5.50 8.87
C PHE A 112 6.73 4.77 7.55
N VAL A 113 6.88 3.44 7.57
CA VAL A 113 6.95 2.61 6.36
C VAL A 113 5.63 2.67 5.58
N ILE A 114 4.49 2.54 6.27
CA ILE A 114 3.16 2.66 5.66
C ILE A 114 3.01 4.05 5.01
N TYR A 115 3.27 5.11 5.76
CA TYR A 115 3.22 6.48 5.25
C TYR A 115 4.13 6.69 4.03
N GLY A 116 5.38 6.20 4.10
CA GLY A 116 6.32 6.25 3.00
C GLY A 116 5.85 5.50 1.76
N GLY A 117 5.26 4.32 1.95
CA GLY A 117 4.66 3.51 0.88
C GLY A 117 3.53 4.24 0.17
N PHE A 118 2.59 4.82 0.91
CA PHE A 118 1.51 5.63 0.34
C PHE A 118 2.03 6.87 -0.37
N LYS A 119 2.95 7.62 0.24
CA LYS A 119 3.56 8.81 -0.37
C LYS A 119 4.27 8.46 -1.69
N PHE A 120 4.91 7.30 -1.77
CA PHE A 120 5.56 6.82 -2.97
C PHE A 120 4.55 6.40 -4.05
N ALA A 121 3.51 5.67 -3.66
CA ALA A 121 2.50 5.08 -4.54
C ALA A 121 1.53 6.10 -5.16
N LEU A 122 1.24 7.20 -4.47
CA LEU A 122 0.33 8.23 -4.98
C LEU A 122 0.95 8.98 -6.17
N ILE A 123 0.08 9.33 -7.14
CA ILE A 123 0.37 10.12 -8.35
C ILE A 123 -0.40 11.43 -8.32
#